data_AF-A0A520HNT2-F1
#
_entry.id   AF-A0A520HNT2-F1
#
_cell.length_a   1.000
_cell.length_b   1.000
_cell.length_c   1.000
_cell.angle_alpha   90.00
_cell.angle_beta   90.00
_cell.angle_gamma   90.00
#
_symmetry.space_group_name_H-M   'P 1'
#
loop_
_entity.id
_entity.type
_entity.pdbx_description
1 polymer ?
#
loop_
_entity_poly.entity_id
_entity_poly.type
_entity_poly.pdbx_seq_one_letter_code
_entity_poly.pdbx_strand_id
1 'polypeptide(L)'
;AYIIDDPAYEAAVSRIEELLMLLLPRYRAEGKSYVTVAFGCTGGRHRSVHVAERVARRLHDAGFSPTIAHRDLGAAPQDALEGSPVVL
;
A
#
# COMPACT_ATOMS: atom_id res chain seq x y z
N ALA A 1 -6.46 -12.24 10.61
CA ALA A 1 -5.69 -11.20 11.31
C ALA A 1 -6.12 -9.84 10.77
N TYR A 2 -6.64 -8.99 11.64
CA TYR A 2 -7.27 -7.71 11.32
C TYR A 2 -6.15 -6.65 11.18
N ILE A 3 -5.87 -6.18 9.96
CA ILE A 3 -4.70 -5.33 9.66
C ILE A 3 -4.69 -4.05 10.50
N ILE A 4 -5.88 -3.52 10.78
CA ILE A 4 -6.09 -2.26 11.49
C ILE A 4 -5.85 -2.40 13.00
N ASP A 5 -5.94 -3.63 13.55
CA ASP A 5 -5.76 -3.86 14.99
C ASP A 5 -4.28 -3.84 15.42
N ASP A 6 -3.34 -3.82 14.46
CA ASP A 6 -1.93 -3.64 14.77
C ASP A 6 -1.72 -2.22 15.32
N PRO A 7 -1.18 -2.07 16.56
CA PRO A 7 -1.01 -0.76 17.19
C PRO A 7 -0.08 0.18 16.41
N ALA A 8 0.80 -0.35 15.56
CA ALA A 8 1.70 0.44 14.72
C ALA A 8 1.07 0.85 13.38
N TYR A 9 -0.05 0.25 12.98
CA TYR A 9 -0.64 0.41 11.64
C TYR A 9 -0.93 1.87 11.30
N GLU A 10 -1.70 2.57 12.13
CA GLU A 10 -2.08 3.96 11.86
C GLU A 10 -0.87 4.88 11.78
N ALA A 11 0.08 4.71 12.69
CA ALA A 11 1.29 5.53 12.76
C ALA A 11 2.23 5.27 11.56
N ALA A 12 2.26 4.06 11.02
CA ALA A 12 3.06 3.72 9.86
C ALA A 12 2.42 4.25 8.56
N VAL A 13 1.13 3.98 8.36
CA VAL A 13 0.44 4.36 7.10
C VAL A 13 0.29 5.87 6.99
N SER A 14 0.00 6.57 8.08
CA SER A 14 -0.10 8.04 8.06
C SER A 14 1.20 8.72 7.63
N ARG A 15 2.36 8.22 8.07
CA ARG A 15 3.67 8.76 7.66
C ARG A 15 3.94 8.55 6.16
N ILE A 16 3.48 7.44 5.61
CA ILE A 16 3.57 7.18 4.16
C ILE A 16 2.68 8.16 3.41
N GLU A 17 1.44 8.35 3.86
CA GLU A 17 0.50 9.30 3.25
C GLU A 17 1.06 10.74 3.28
N GLU A 18 1.61 11.17 4.41
CA GLU A 18 2.27 12.48 4.57
C GLU A 18 3.46 12.65 3.61
N LEU A 19 4.32 11.62 3.49
CA LEU A 19 5.43 11.64 2.55
C LEU A 19 4.93 11.79 1.10
N LEU A 20 3.89 11.06 0.72
CA LEU A 20 3.32 11.15 -0.63
C LEU A 20 2.68 12.52 -0.88
N MET A 21 1.97 13.08 0.09
CA MET A 21 1.42 14.44 0.01
C MET A 21 2.50 15.51 -0.19
N LEU A 22 3.67 15.31 0.40
CA LEU A 22 4.81 16.21 0.21
C LEU A 22 5.45 16.08 -1.18
N LEU A 23 5.62 14.85 -1.67
CA LEU A 23 6.40 14.57 -2.88
C LEU A 23 5.60 14.69 -4.18
N LEU A 24 4.34 14.24 -4.21
CA LEU A 24 3.57 14.18 -5.46
C LEU A 24 3.38 15.55 -6.14
N PRO A 25 3.10 16.67 -5.43
CA PRO A 25 3.06 18.00 -6.05
C PRO A 25 4.40 18.41 -6.68
N ARG A 26 5.53 17.99 -6.08
CA ARG A 26 6.87 18.32 -6.58
C ARG A 26 7.19 17.53 -7.84
N TYR A 27 6.89 16.23 -7.86
CA TYR A 27 7.02 15.43 -9.08
C TYR A 27 6.17 15.98 -10.22
N ARG A 28 4.96 16.48 -9.93
CA ARG A 28 4.13 17.16 -10.93
C ARG A 28 4.79 18.44 -11.44
N ALA A 29 5.37 19.26 -10.57
CA ALA A 29 6.07 20.50 -10.94
C ALA A 29 7.32 20.23 -11.80
N GLU A 30 7.99 19.09 -11.60
CA GLU A 30 9.11 18.62 -12.43
C GLU A 30 8.66 18.01 -13.77
N GLY A 31 7.36 17.99 -14.06
CA GLY A 31 6.82 17.45 -15.31
C GLY A 31 6.77 15.92 -15.38
N LYS A 32 6.82 15.22 -14.25
CA LYS A 32 6.64 13.76 -14.22
C LYS A 32 5.17 13.42 -14.50
N SER A 33 4.92 12.74 -15.62
CA SER A 33 3.56 12.36 -16.02
C SER A 33 2.93 11.30 -15.11
N TYR A 34 3.73 10.41 -14.53
CA TYR A 34 3.27 9.31 -13.68
C TYR A 34 4.28 9.01 -12.57
N VAL A 35 3.77 8.58 -11.42
CA VAL A 35 4.56 8.08 -10.29
C VAL A 35 3.94 6.76 -9.86
N THR A 36 4.77 5.71 -9.81
CA THR A 36 4.33 4.38 -9.37
C THR A 36 4.82 4.14 -7.95
N VAL A 37 3.88 3.86 -7.03
CA VAL A 37 4.16 3.51 -5.64
C VAL A 37 3.74 2.06 -5.42
N ALA A 38 4.65 1.21 -4.98
CA ALA A 38 4.38 -0.21 -4.75
C ALA A 38 4.33 -0.53 -3.26
N PHE A 39 3.26 -1.19 -2.83
CA PHE A 39 3.11 -1.74 -1.49
C PHE A 39 3.28 -3.26 -1.53
N GLY A 40 4.21 -3.80 -0.74
CA GLY A 40 4.52 -5.23 -0.70
C GLY A 40 4.27 -5.84 0.67
N CYS A 41 3.69 -7.03 0.70
CA CYS A 41 3.71 -7.93 1.85
C CYS A 41 4.02 -9.33 1.33
N THR A 42 4.42 -10.28 2.19
CA THR A 42 4.97 -11.57 1.76
C THR A 42 4.10 -12.28 0.72
N GLY A 43 2.82 -12.54 1.03
CA GLY A 43 1.88 -13.16 0.10
C GLY A 43 1.16 -12.22 -0.88
N GLY A 44 1.40 -10.91 -0.83
CA GLY A 44 0.82 -9.93 -1.75
C GLY A 44 -0.71 -9.73 -1.69
N ARG A 45 -1.41 -10.31 -0.72
CA ARG A 45 -2.90 -10.42 -0.70
C ARG A 45 -3.62 -9.63 0.37
N HIS A 46 -2.94 -9.30 1.47
CA HIS A 46 -3.58 -8.77 2.67
C HIS A 46 -3.14 -7.33 2.96
N ARG A 47 -1.95 -7.17 3.55
CA ARG A 47 -1.43 -5.87 4.00
C ARG A 47 -1.15 -4.92 2.84
N SER A 48 -0.50 -5.40 1.78
CA SER A 48 -0.22 -4.61 0.57
C SER A 48 -1.49 -4.09 -0.08
N VAL A 49 -2.46 -4.98 -0.30
CA VAL A 49 -3.77 -4.66 -0.91
C VAL A 49 -4.48 -3.60 -0.08
N HIS A 50 -4.59 -3.81 1.23
CA HIS A 50 -5.29 -2.90 2.12
C HIS A 50 -4.65 -1.51 2.18
N VAL A 51 -3.32 -1.44 2.31
CA VAL A 51 -2.59 -0.16 2.35
C VAL A 51 -2.69 0.56 1.00
N ALA A 52 -2.58 -0.15 -0.12
CA ALA A 52 -2.72 0.44 -1.46
C ALA A 52 -4.10 1.08 -1.65
N GLU A 53 -5.17 0.39 -1.25
CA GLU A 53 -6.55 0.91 -1.30
C GLU A 53 -6.74 2.13 -0.41
N ARG A 54 -6.22 2.10 0.82
CA ARG A 54 -6.32 3.25 1.74
C ARG A 54 -5.58 4.47 1.20
N VAL A 55 -4.33 4.31 0.81
CA VAL A 55 -3.51 5.41 0.28
C VAL A 55 -4.15 5.98 -0.99
N ALA A 56 -4.64 5.12 -1.89
CA ALA A 56 -5.32 5.58 -3.10
C ALA A 56 -6.57 6.41 -2.80
N ARG A 57 -7.40 6.02 -1.82
CA ARG A 57 -8.52 6.86 -1.37
C ARG A 57 -8.04 8.23 -0.88
N ARG A 58 -7.01 8.25 -0.02
CA ARG A 58 -6.44 9.51 0.49
C ARG A 58 -5.88 10.41 -0.61
N LEU A 59 -5.22 9.83 -1.61
CA LEU A 59 -4.70 10.54 -2.79
C LEU A 59 -5.84 11.10 -3.64
N HIS A 60 -6.91 10.32 -3.84
CA HIS A 60 -8.09 10.74 -4.57
C HIS A 60 -8.77 11.94 -3.90
N ASP A 61 -8.96 11.88 -2.58
CA ASP A 61 -9.52 12.99 -1.78
C ASP A 61 -8.64 14.25 -1.82
N ALA A 62 -7.34 14.09 -2.05
CA ALA A 62 -6.38 15.19 -2.22
C ALA A 62 -6.34 15.74 -3.67
N GLY A 63 -7.19 15.25 -4.58
CA GLY A 63 -7.30 15.73 -5.96
C GLY A 63 -6.35 15.07 -6.96
N PHE A 64 -5.73 13.94 -6.60
CA PHE A 64 -4.97 13.11 -7.55
C PHE A 64 -5.87 12.05 -8.21
N SER A 65 -5.38 11.45 -9.31
CA SER A 65 -6.07 10.38 -10.04
C SER A 65 -5.26 9.07 -9.96
N PRO A 66 -5.28 8.36 -8.82
CA PRO A 66 -4.53 7.12 -8.67
C PRO A 66 -5.18 5.97 -9.46
N THR A 67 -4.35 5.14 -10.09
CA THR A 67 -4.74 3.84 -10.65
C THR A 67 -4.19 2.74 -9.76
N ILE A 68 -5.03 1.80 -9.35
CA ILE A 68 -4.66 0.70 -8.46
C ILE A 68 -4.50 -0.59 -9.27
N ALA A 69 -3.44 -1.35 -9.01
CA ALA A 69 -3.24 -2.68 -9.54
C ALA A 69 -2.72 -3.62 -8.44
N HIS A 70 -3.42 -4.73 -8.22
CA HIS A 70 -3.05 -5.76 -7.24
C HIS A 70 -2.41 -6.96 -7.93
N ARG A 71 -1.08 -6.99 -7.97
CA ARG A 71 -0.30 -7.98 -8.75
C ARG A 71 -0.65 -9.43 -8.42
N ASP A 72 -0.73 -9.76 -7.13
CA ASP A 72 -0.74 -11.15 -6.68
C ASP A 72 -2.15 -11.71 -6.42
N LEU A 73 -3.21 -10.89 -6.51
CA LEU A 73 -4.58 -11.35 -6.29
C LEU A 73 -5.04 -12.40 -7.32
N GLY A 74 -4.48 -12.37 -8.54
CA GLY A 74 -4.76 -13.36 -9.59
C GLY A 74 -3.83 -14.58 -9.63
N ALA A 75 -2.78 -14.62 -8.80
CA ALA A 75 -1.83 -15.73 -8.75
C ALA A 75 -2.32 -16.86 -7.81
N ALA A 76 -1.61 -17.99 -7.74
CA ALA A 76 -1.82 -18.97 -6.66
C ALA A 76 -1.27 -18.43 -5.32
N PRO A 77 -1.86 -18.76 -4.16
CA PRO A 77 -1.37 -18.28 -2.85
C PRO A 77 0.07 -18.74 -2.57
N GLN A 78 0.98 -17.80 -2.31
CA GLN A 78 2.36 -18.13 -1.89
C GLN A 78 2.42 -18.58 -0.43
N ASP A 79 1.44 -18.17 0.40
CA ASP A 79 1.30 -18.58 1.81
C ASP A 79 1.12 -20.11 1.97
N ALA A 80 0.80 -20.85 0.91
CA ALA A 80 0.80 -22.32 0.93
C ALA A 80 2.21 -22.93 1.03
N LEU A 81 3.25 -22.13 0.77
CA LEU A 81 4.66 -22.53 0.79
C LEU A 81 5.39 -22.03 2.05
N GLU A 82 4.81 -21.08 2.78
CA GLU A 82 5.34 -20.60 4.05
C GLU A 82 4.78 -21.46 5.18
N GLY A 83 5.67 -22.21 5.85
CA GLY A 83 5.29 -23.07 6.97
C GLY A 83 4.54 -22.31 8.07
N SER A 84 3.67 -23.03 8.80
CA SER A 84 2.84 -22.46 9.88
C SER A 84 3.68 -21.59 10.83
N PRO A 85 3.14 -20.45 11.32
CA PRO A 85 3.85 -19.60 12.26
C PRO A 85 4.22 -20.45 13.48
N VAL A 86 5.50 -20.42 13.85
CA VAL A 86 5.97 -21.02 15.10
C VAL A 86 5.34 -20.22 16.23
N VAL A 87 4.37 -20.82 16.91
CA VAL A 87 3.84 -20.30 18.17
C VAL A 87 4.87 -20.66 19.24
N LEU A 88 5.57 -19.65 19.78
CA LEU A 88 6.39 -19.76 20.98
C LEU A 88 5.50 -19.62 22.23
#